data_AF-A0A6J0N8A8-F1
#
_entry.id   AF-A0A6J0N8A8-F1
#
_cell.length_a   1.000
_cell.length_b   1.000
_cell.length_c   1.000
_cell.angle_alpha   90.00
_cell.angle_beta   90.00
_cell.angle_gamma   90.00
#
_symmetry.space_group_name_H-M   'P 1'
#
loop_
_entity.id
_entity.type
_entity.pdbx_description
1 polymer ?
#
loop_
_entity_poly.entity_id
_entity_poly.type
_entity_poly.pdbx_seq_one_letter_code
_entity_poly.pdbx_strand_id
1 'polypeptide(L)'
;MNQTQSSADDNNPKPARTVAMSAVPEWITETINGGSARHVDLHTGIDGWASPPGDVFSVRSADYFDNKQKCPGGDYLLSPAGVDWLKSSTKLDNILARPDNRFAHALRKAQSLGRSQNGFIFAVNFQIPGKEHYHAVHYFATEEPIPSDSLLKRFMEGDDESYRNQRFKIVSQVVKGPWIVKAAAGQFGAFLVAKTVRCTYHKGPNYFEVDIDTGSWPILSALVRLMLEYSRNLTVDIGYVIEAREEDELPERLIGGVRLCHMEVSSAFVVAPQPMKPYRMMGSAEASQADNTH
;
A
#
# COMPACT_ATOMS: atom_id res chain seq x y z
N MET A 1 22.63 44.98 48.41
CA MET A 1 22.46 44.02 49.51
C MET A 1 21.00 44.12 49.95
N ASN A 2 20.09 43.16 49.89
CA ASN A 2 20.01 41.76 49.44
C ASN A 2 18.54 41.59 48.99
N GLN A 3 18.30 41.11 47.77
CA GLN A 3 17.85 39.75 47.43
C GLN A 3 16.45 39.32 47.92
N THR A 4 15.73 38.87 46.90
CA THR A 4 14.40 38.30 46.71
C THR A 4 14.26 36.86 47.23
N GLN A 5 13.04 36.43 47.60
CA GLN A 5 12.30 35.21 47.19
C GLN A 5 11.28 34.81 48.27
N SER A 6 9.97 34.93 48.00
CA SER A 6 9.07 34.07 47.20
C SER A 6 8.59 32.85 47.96
N SER A 7 7.36 32.94 48.44
CA SER A 7 6.56 31.87 49.03
C SER A 7 5.40 31.52 48.09
N ALA A 8 4.99 30.26 48.18
CA ALA A 8 3.71 29.66 47.80
C ALA A 8 3.78 28.68 46.62
N ASP A 9 3.70 27.41 47.02
CA ASP A 9 3.39 26.23 46.24
C ASP A 9 2.11 26.39 45.42
N ASP A 10 2.16 25.98 44.16
CA ASP A 10 0.98 25.77 43.33
C ASP A 10 1.13 24.41 42.60
N ASN A 11 0.89 23.33 43.35
CA ASN A 11 0.81 21.97 42.81
C ASN A 11 -0.62 21.71 42.33
N ASN A 12 -0.89 21.98 41.05
CA ASN A 12 -2.09 21.49 40.38
C ASN A 12 -1.70 20.47 39.28
N PRO A 13 -1.92 19.16 39.47
CA PRO A 13 -1.65 18.19 38.41
C PRO A 13 -2.76 18.27 37.36
N LYS A 14 -2.41 18.85 36.21
CA LYS A 14 -3.18 18.83 34.97
C LYS A 14 -3.53 17.36 34.65
N PRO A 15 -4.80 17.00 34.39
CA PRO A 15 -5.14 15.60 34.14
C PRO A 15 -4.46 15.14 32.86
N ALA A 16 -3.60 14.13 33.00
CA ALA A 16 -3.02 13.41 31.89
C ALA A 16 -4.19 12.83 31.08
N ARG A 17 -4.38 13.36 29.89
CA ARG A 17 -5.33 12.85 28.92
C ARG A 17 -4.73 11.52 28.43
N THR A 18 -5.04 10.43 29.12
CA THR A 18 -4.75 9.08 28.66
C THR A 18 -5.50 8.90 27.35
N VAL A 19 -4.81 9.08 26.23
CA VAL A 19 -5.29 8.62 24.94
C VAL A 19 -5.37 7.11 25.08
N ALA A 20 -6.57 6.59 25.28
CA ALA A 20 -6.81 5.17 25.19
C ALA A 20 -6.39 4.77 23.77
N MET A 21 -5.29 4.04 23.64
CA MET A 21 -4.95 3.42 22.37
C MET A 21 -6.13 2.52 21.99
N SER A 22 -6.89 2.96 20.98
CA SER A 22 -7.93 2.15 20.38
C SER A 22 -7.31 0.80 20.02
N ALA A 23 -7.81 -0.29 20.61
CA ALA A 23 -7.33 -1.62 20.28
C ALA A 23 -7.47 -1.83 18.77
N VAL A 24 -6.43 -2.37 18.13
CA VAL A 24 -6.46 -2.68 16.69
C VAL A 24 -7.66 -3.62 16.43
N PRO A 25 -8.54 -3.31 15.46
CA PRO A 25 -9.68 -4.15 15.14
C PRO A 25 -9.31 -5.61 14.91
N GLU A 26 -10.20 -6.51 15.32
CA GLU A 26 -9.99 -7.96 15.25
C GLU A 26 -9.69 -8.44 13.82
N TRP A 27 -10.38 -7.90 12.79
CA TRP A 27 -10.14 -8.30 11.40
C TRP A 27 -8.79 -7.83 10.85
N ILE A 28 -8.26 -6.71 11.35
CA ILE A 28 -6.90 -6.24 11.01
C ILE A 28 -5.89 -7.15 11.69
N THR A 29 -6.12 -7.52 12.95
CA THR A 29 -5.26 -8.47 13.68
C THR A 29 -5.25 -9.85 13.02
N GLU A 30 -6.41 -10.35 12.59
CA GLU A 30 -6.54 -11.60 11.81
C GLU A 30 -5.71 -11.52 10.53
N THR A 31 -5.77 -10.40 9.81
CA THR A 31 -5.07 -10.26 8.53
C THR A 31 -3.56 -10.02 8.69
N ILE A 32 -3.10 -9.35 9.74
CA ILE A 32 -1.66 -9.23 10.03
C ILE A 32 -1.03 -10.61 10.27
N ASN A 33 -1.74 -11.48 10.99
CA ASN A 33 -1.22 -12.78 11.40
C ASN A 33 -1.49 -13.92 10.39
N GLY A 34 -2.45 -13.74 9.49
CA GLY A 34 -2.89 -14.78 8.54
C GLY A 34 -2.31 -14.69 7.13
N GLY A 35 -1.31 -13.81 6.89
CA GLY A 35 -0.71 -13.61 5.57
C GLY A 35 0.27 -14.67 5.12
N SER A 36 0.51 -14.74 3.81
CA SER A 36 1.56 -15.65 3.29
C SER A 36 2.97 -15.15 3.60
N ALA A 37 3.15 -13.84 3.80
CA ALA A 37 4.34 -13.30 4.45
C ALA A 37 4.06 -13.07 5.95
N ARG A 38 4.92 -13.60 6.82
CA ARG A 38 4.75 -13.51 8.27
C ARG A 38 5.06 -12.10 8.77
N HIS A 39 4.31 -11.59 9.74
CA HIS A 39 4.69 -10.40 10.48
C HIS A 39 5.85 -10.74 11.43
N VAL A 40 6.96 -10.02 11.34
CA VAL A 40 8.21 -10.31 12.07
C VAL A 40 8.74 -9.07 12.79
N ASP A 41 9.70 -9.29 13.70
CA ASP A 41 10.40 -8.20 14.38
C ASP A 41 11.11 -7.27 13.38
N LEU A 42 11.03 -5.95 13.63
CA LEU A 42 11.54 -4.94 12.71
C LEU A 42 13.05 -5.01 12.47
N HIS A 43 13.82 -5.41 13.48
CA HIS A 43 15.28 -5.33 13.47
C HIS A 43 15.95 -6.69 13.26
N THR A 44 15.32 -7.75 13.76
CA THR A 44 15.88 -9.11 13.81
C THR A 44 15.06 -10.12 12.99
N GLY A 45 13.87 -9.74 12.53
CA GLY A 45 12.99 -10.59 11.75
C GLY A 45 13.60 -11.04 10.43
N ILE A 46 13.25 -12.26 10.03
CA ILE A 46 13.63 -12.87 8.76
C ILE A 46 12.42 -13.58 8.15
N ASP A 47 12.43 -13.74 6.83
CA ASP A 47 11.39 -14.45 6.06
C ASP A 47 9.97 -13.95 6.38
N GLY A 48 9.80 -12.64 6.23
CA GLY A 48 8.56 -11.96 6.56
C GLY A 48 8.62 -10.46 6.31
N TRP A 49 7.62 -9.76 6.84
CA TRP A 49 7.47 -8.32 6.73
C TRP A 49 7.32 -7.66 8.11
N ALA A 50 7.64 -6.38 8.19
CA ALA A 50 7.43 -5.54 9.37
C ALA A 50 6.96 -4.14 8.96
N SER A 51 6.55 -3.32 9.93
CA SER A 51 6.26 -1.90 9.71
C SER A 51 7.44 -1.04 10.18
N PRO A 52 8.21 -0.42 9.28
CA PRO A 52 9.26 0.51 9.67
C PRO A 52 8.66 1.83 10.17
N PRO A 53 9.39 2.63 10.98
CA PRO A 53 8.98 4.01 11.29
C PRO A 53 8.91 4.84 10.00
N GLY A 54 7.91 5.70 9.84
CA GLY A 54 7.81 6.55 8.65
C GLY A 54 8.95 7.55 8.51
N ASP A 55 9.64 7.89 9.60
CA ASP A 55 10.79 8.79 9.63
C ASP A 55 12.01 8.28 8.85
N VAL A 56 12.05 6.98 8.53
CA VAL A 56 13.10 6.43 7.67
C VAL A 56 12.96 6.88 6.21
N PHE A 57 11.80 7.41 5.83
CA PHE A 57 11.54 7.93 4.49
C PHE A 57 11.61 9.46 4.48
N SER A 58 12.23 10.04 3.46
CA SER A 58 12.26 11.49 3.25
C SER A 58 11.19 11.95 2.26
N VAL A 59 10.30 12.83 2.70
CA VAL A 59 9.18 13.39 1.93
C VAL A 59 9.30 14.92 1.79
N ARG A 60 8.55 15.55 0.89
CA ARG A 60 8.57 17.01 0.72
C ARG A 60 8.04 17.71 1.99
N SER A 61 8.79 18.65 2.54
CA SER A 61 8.36 19.46 3.68
C SER A 61 7.29 20.49 3.31
N ALA A 62 6.72 21.17 4.30
CA ALA A 62 5.73 22.23 4.11
C ALA A 62 6.22 23.30 3.11
N ASP A 63 7.48 23.75 3.23
CA ASP A 63 8.05 24.80 2.37
C ASP A 63 8.82 24.27 1.16
N TYR A 64 8.58 23.01 0.74
CA TYR A 64 9.40 22.36 -0.29
C TYR A 64 9.41 23.13 -1.62
N PHE A 65 8.30 23.77 -2.02
CA PHE A 65 8.28 24.48 -3.29
C PHE A 65 9.19 25.71 -3.29
N ASP A 66 9.45 26.31 -2.14
CA ASP A 66 10.38 27.42 -1.96
C ASP A 66 11.83 26.97 -1.83
N ASN A 67 12.09 26.00 -0.95
CA ASN A 67 13.47 25.68 -0.51
C ASN A 67 13.99 24.30 -0.95
N LYS A 68 13.13 23.47 -1.55
CA LYS A 68 13.42 22.08 -1.97
C LYS A 68 13.86 21.15 -0.82
N GLN A 69 13.57 21.50 0.43
CA GLN A 69 13.95 20.70 1.59
C GLN A 69 12.96 19.57 1.85
N LYS A 70 13.50 18.42 2.23
CA LYS A 70 12.70 17.26 2.64
C LYS A 70 12.71 17.11 4.14
N CYS A 71 11.67 16.50 4.69
CA CYS A 71 11.57 16.12 6.10
C CYS A 71 11.36 14.62 6.25
N PRO A 72 11.58 14.05 7.46
CA PRO A 72 11.10 12.72 7.80
C PRO A 72 9.59 12.60 7.54
N GLY A 73 9.15 11.40 7.14
CA GLY A 73 7.78 11.16 6.71
C GLY A 73 6.72 11.13 7.81
N GLY A 74 7.10 10.89 9.07
CA GLY A 74 6.18 10.84 10.21
C GLY A 74 5.17 9.70 10.12
N ASP A 75 3.99 9.91 10.72
CA ASP A 75 2.94 8.91 10.82
C ASP A 75 2.30 8.57 9.46
N TYR A 76 1.86 7.32 9.32
CA TYR A 76 1.13 6.84 8.14
C TYR A 76 -0.32 7.32 8.14
N LEU A 77 -0.85 7.58 6.94
CA LEU A 77 -2.28 7.82 6.74
C LEU A 77 -3.12 6.57 7.05
N LEU A 78 -2.59 5.40 6.70
CA LEU A 78 -3.25 4.10 6.85
C LEU A 78 -2.36 3.14 7.64
N SER A 79 -2.98 2.31 8.48
CA SER A 79 -2.26 1.31 9.27
C SER A 79 -1.79 0.15 8.38
N PRO A 80 -0.51 -0.27 8.43
CA PRO A 80 -0.07 -1.49 7.77
C PRO A 80 -0.84 -2.71 8.27
N ALA A 81 -1.44 -3.46 7.35
CA ALA A 81 -2.38 -4.54 7.65
C ALA A 81 -1.88 -5.92 7.19
N GLY A 82 -0.92 -5.98 6.28
CA GLY A 82 -0.26 -7.23 5.94
C GLY A 82 0.49 -7.20 4.62
N VAL A 83 1.24 -8.26 4.38
CA VAL A 83 1.87 -8.54 3.08
C VAL A 83 1.53 -9.96 2.66
N ASP A 84 1.18 -10.13 1.39
CA ASP A 84 1.10 -11.44 0.76
C ASP A 84 2.18 -11.57 -0.32
N TRP A 85 2.91 -12.68 -0.27
CA TRP A 85 3.77 -13.18 -1.34
C TRP A 85 3.07 -14.34 -2.04
N LEU A 86 2.65 -14.13 -3.27
CA LEU A 86 1.80 -15.06 -4.02
C LEU A 86 2.48 -15.49 -5.32
N LYS A 87 2.13 -16.68 -5.81
CA LYS A 87 2.48 -17.14 -7.16
C LYS A 87 1.27 -17.72 -7.89
N SER A 88 1.23 -17.52 -9.19
CA SER A 88 0.16 -17.99 -10.08
C SER A 88 0.73 -18.31 -11.47
N SER A 89 0.04 -19.17 -12.22
CA SER A 89 0.38 -19.44 -13.62
C SER A 89 0.05 -18.27 -14.55
N THR A 90 -0.81 -17.35 -14.11
CA THR A 90 -1.16 -16.12 -14.83
C THR A 90 -1.06 -14.91 -13.91
N LYS A 91 -0.92 -13.73 -14.51
CA LYS A 91 -1.03 -12.45 -13.81
C LYS A 91 -2.36 -12.36 -13.04
N LEU A 92 -2.30 -11.95 -11.78
CA LEU A 92 -3.44 -11.66 -10.92
C LEU A 92 -3.68 -10.15 -10.87
N ASP A 93 -4.79 -9.72 -11.45
CA ASP A 93 -5.28 -8.35 -11.39
C ASP A 93 -6.38 -8.22 -10.33
N ASN A 94 -6.50 -7.04 -9.71
CA ASN A 94 -7.56 -6.70 -8.76
C ASN A 94 -7.76 -7.78 -7.67
N ILE A 95 -6.68 -8.09 -6.96
CA ILE A 95 -6.61 -9.17 -5.98
C ILE A 95 -7.68 -9.02 -4.88
N LEU A 96 -8.00 -7.81 -4.45
CA LEU A 96 -9.03 -7.54 -3.44
C LEU A 96 -10.45 -7.86 -3.91
N ALA A 97 -10.73 -7.84 -5.21
CA ALA A 97 -12.04 -8.23 -5.74
C ALA A 97 -12.27 -9.75 -5.70
N ARG A 98 -11.21 -10.54 -5.51
CA ARG A 98 -11.32 -11.98 -5.60
C ARG A 98 -12.14 -12.52 -4.42
N PRO A 99 -13.08 -13.45 -4.65
CA PRO A 99 -13.85 -14.11 -3.60
C PRO A 99 -13.00 -14.79 -2.51
N ASP A 100 -11.82 -15.27 -2.86
CA ASP A 100 -10.87 -15.95 -1.98
C ASP A 100 -9.86 -15.00 -1.32
N ASN A 101 -9.97 -13.68 -1.52
CA ASN A 101 -9.10 -12.73 -0.86
C ASN A 101 -9.41 -12.65 0.64
N ARG A 102 -8.40 -12.93 1.47
CA ARG A 102 -8.51 -12.98 2.94
C ARG A 102 -8.85 -11.63 3.58
N PHE A 103 -8.34 -10.51 3.07
CA PHE A 103 -8.63 -9.18 3.61
C PHE A 103 -10.06 -8.77 3.34
N ALA A 104 -10.50 -8.87 2.08
CA ALA A 104 -11.86 -8.58 1.69
C ALA A 104 -12.87 -9.52 2.39
N HIS A 105 -12.48 -10.79 2.64
CA HIS A 105 -13.29 -11.71 3.43
C HIS A 105 -13.37 -11.30 4.91
N ALA A 106 -12.24 -11.03 5.57
CA ALA A 106 -12.20 -10.65 6.98
C ALA A 106 -12.99 -9.37 7.26
N LEU A 107 -12.82 -8.34 6.40
CA LEU A 107 -13.57 -7.10 6.52
C LEU A 107 -15.09 -7.32 6.31
N ARG A 108 -15.49 -8.06 5.27
CA ARG A 108 -16.92 -8.37 5.03
C ARG A 108 -17.54 -9.14 6.20
N LYS A 109 -16.80 -10.06 6.80
CA LYS A 109 -17.22 -10.81 8.00
C LYS A 109 -17.37 -9.89 9.21
N ALA A 110 -16.44 -8.98 9.44
CA ALA A 110 -16.58 -7.98 10.51
C ALA A 110 -17.82 -7.09 10.28
N GLN A 111 -18.03 -6.67 9.04
CA GLN A 111 -19.16 -5.83 8.64
C GLN A 111 -20.51 -6.53 8.79
N SER A 112 -20.62 -7.81 8.45
CA SER A 112 -21.86 -8.59 8.65
C SER A 112 -22.23 -8.77 10.12
N LEU A 113 -21.24 -8.65 11.03
CA LEU A 113 -21.42 -8.66 12.48
C LEU A 113 -21.68 -7.26 13.07
N GLY A 114 -21.89 -6.23 12.22
CA GLY A 114 -22.11 -4.86 12.65
C GLY A 114 -20.85 -4.14 13.16
N ARG A 115 -19.66 -4.69 12.93
CA ARG A 115 -18.36 -4.10 13.30
C ARG A 115 -17.70 -3.48 12.07
N SER A 116 -16.72 -2.60 12.25
CA SER A 116 -15.86 -2.09 11.16
C SER A 116 -16.58 -1.58 9.92
N GLN A 117 -17.70 -0.87 10.11
CA GLN A 117 -18.54 -0.38 9.00
C GLN A 117 -17.82 0.64 8.11
N ASN A 118 -16.85 1.35 8.68
CA ASN A 118 -15.99 2.31 7.96
C ASN A 118 -14.67 1.69 7.50
N GLY A 119 -14.49 0.39 7.72
CA GLY A 119 -13.26 -0.31 7.35
C GLY A 119 -12.97 -0.15 5.86
N PHE A 120 -11.75 0.29 5.55
CA PHE A 120 -11.29 0.52 4.19
C PHE A 120 -9.91 -0.09 3.99
N ILE A 121 -9.67 -0.71 2.83
CA ILE A 121 -8.41 -1.34 2.48
C ILE A 121 -7.76 -0.60 1.30
N PHE A 122 -6.50 -0.22 1.44
CA PHE A 122 -5.65 0.22 0.33
C PHE A 122 -4.60 -0.85 0.05
N ALA A 123 -4.51 -1.32 -1.18
CA ALA A 123 -3.53 -2.32 -1.58
C ALA A 123 -2.61 -1.82 -2.69
N VAL A 124 -1.36 -2.28 -2.66
CA VAL A 124 -0.40 -2.13 -3.75
C VAL A 124 0.12 -3.51 -4.12
N ASN A 125 -0.10 -3.94 -5.36
CA ASN A 125 0.27 -5.25 -5.88
C ASN A 125 1.39 -5.10 -6.91
N PHE A 126 2.61 -5.49 -6.53
CA PHE A 126 3.71 -5.61 -7.50
C PHE A 126 3.53 -6.88 -8.30
N GLN A 127 3.18 -6.73 -9.57
CA GLN A 127 3.05 -7.82 -10.53
C GLN A 127 4.42 -8.09 -11.15
N ILE A 128 4.97 -9.27 -10.90
CA ILE A 128 6.33 -9.64 -11.30
C ILE A 128 6.24 -10.77 -12.35
N PRO A 129 6.36 -10.44 -13.65
CA PRO A 129 6.27 -11.44 -14.70
C PRO A 129 7.53 -12.30 -14.77
N GLY A 130 7.31 -13.59 -14.97
CA GLY A 130 8.34 -14.61 -15.11
C GLY A 130 7.75 -15.86 -15.75
N LYS A 131 8.44 -17.00 -15.59
CA LYS A 131 7.87 -18.31 -15.97
C LYS A 131 6.59 -18.61 -15.17
N GLU A 132 6.62 -18.25 -13.90
CA GLU A 132 5.44 -18.08 -13.05
C GLU A 132 5.29 -16.59 -12.75
N HIS A 133 4.06 -16.15 -12.50
CA HIS A 133 3.78 -14.78 -12.08
C HIS A 133 3.83 -14.70 -10.56
N TYR A 134 4.71 -13.86 -10.04
CA TYR A 134 4.79 -13.56 -8.61
C TYR A 134 4.09 -12.24 -8.31
N HIS A 135 3.52 -12.15 -7.12
CA HIS A 135 2.84 -10.96 -6.63
C HIS A 135 3.27 -10.65 -5.20
N ALA A 136 3.82 -9.45 -4.97
CA ALA A 136 3.99 -8.89 -3.62
C ALA A 136 2.88 -7.88 -3.38
N VAL A 137 1.92 -8.22 -2.52
CA VAL A 137 0.76 -7.38 -2.23
C VAL A 137 0.90 -6.78 -0.85
N HIS A 138 0.97 -5.46 -0.77
CA HIS A 138 1.08 -4.72 0.48
C HIS A 138 -0.27 -4.11 0.81
N TYR A 139 -0.80 -4.44 1.97
CA TYR A 139 -2.12 -4.04 2.42
C TYR A 139 -2.02 -3.03 3.56
N PHE A 140 -2.81 -1.99 3.47
CA PHE A 140 -3.02 -0.97 4.50
C PHE A 140 -4.50 -0.83 4.78
N ALA A 141 -4.86 -0.51 6.01
CA ALA A 141 -6.24 -0.44 6.46
C ALA A 141 -6.49 0.79 7.34
N THR A 142 -7.75 1.22 7.37
CA THR A 142 -8.24 2.22 8.31
C THR A 142 -9.68 1.89 8.72
N GLU A 143 -10.03 2.25 9.95
CA GLU A 143 -11.43 2.34 10.43
C GLU A 143 -11.93 3.78 10.42
N GLU A 144 -11.01 4.74 10.33
CA GLU A 144 -11.33 6.14 10.29
C GLU A 144 -11.71 6.53 8.85
N PRO A 145 -12.80 7.28 8.66
CA PRO A 145 -13.14 7.83 7.35
C PRO A 145 -11.98 8.64 6.79
N ILE A 146 -11.58 8.35 5.56
CA ILE A 146 -10.56 9.13 4.85
C ILE A 146 -11.13 10.53 4.57
N PRO A 147 -10.48 11.62 5.03
CA PRO A 147 -11.02 12.97 4.89
C PRO A 147 -11.32 13.33 3.44
N SER A 148 -12.48 13.92 3.18
CA SER A 148 -12.98 14.17 1.83
C SER A 148 -12.12 15.12 1.01
N ASP A 149 -11.49 16.08 1.66
CA ASP A 149 -10.59 17.09 1.11
C ASP A 149 -9.13 16.60 0.99
N SER A 150 -8.81 15.43 1.54
CA SER A 150 -7.45 14.90 1.52
C SER A 150 -6.97 14.56 0.10
N LEU A 151 -5.66 14.71 -0.11
CA LEU A 151 -5.01 14.31 -1.35
C LEU A 151 -5.20 12.80 -1.64
N LEU A 152 -5.23 11.97 -0.59
CA LEU A 152 -5.52 10.53 -0.72
C LEU A 152 -6.93 10.26 -1.24
N LYS A 153 -7.95 10.95 -0.72
CA LYS A 153 -9.31 10.82 -1.23
C LYS A 153 -9.40 11.25 -2.70
N ARG A 154 -8.85 12.42 -3.04
CA ARG A 154 -8.80 12.91 -4.43
C ARG A 154 -8.13 11.93 -5.38
N PHE A 155 -7.02 11.32 -4.98
CA PHE A 155 -6.32 10.30 -5.77
C PHE A 155 -7.16 9.04 -6.02
N MET A 156 -7.87 8.54 -5.00
CA MET A 156 -8.70 7.35 -5.15
C MET A 156 -9.98 7.62 -5.95
N GLU A 157 -10.59 8.79 -5.78
CA GLU A 157 -11.89 9.12 -6.36
C GLU A 157 -11.83 9.77 -7.74
N GLY A 158 -10.73 10.42 -8.10
CA GLY A 158 -10.61 11.08 -9.41
C GLY A 158 -10.65 10.07 -10.55
N ASP A 159 -11.44 10.28 -11.59
CA ASP A 159 -11.52 9.38 -12.75
C ASP A 159 -10.36 9.55 -13.75
N ASP A 160 -9.46 10.50 -13.48
CA ASP A 160 -8.34 10.84 -14.33
C ASP A 160 -7.11 9.96 -14.05
N GLU A 161 -6.88 8.98 -14.92
CA GLU A 161 -5.67 8.16 -14.89
C GLU A 161 -4.39 9.01 -15.03
N SER A 162 -4.44 10.09 -15.80
CA SER A 162 -3.30 10.99 -15.98
C SER A 162 -2.96 11.74 -14.69
N TYR A 163 -3.96 12.11 -13.89
CA TYR A 163 -3.78 12.69 -12.56
C TYR A 163 -3.07 11.69 -11.63
N ARG A 164 -3.58 10.45 -11.55
CA ARG A 164 -2.97 9.40 -10.71
C ARG A 164 -1.54 9.10 -11.15
N ASN A 165 -1.33 8.98 -12.46
CA ASN A 165 -0.04 8.60 -13.04
C ASN A 165 1.06 9.64 -12.80
N GLN A 166 0.68 10.90 -12.57
CA GLN A 166 1.61 11.97 -12.26
C GLN A 166 1.96 12.10 -10.77
N ARG A 167 1.30 11.33 -9.89
CA ARG A 167 1.38 11.56 -8.44
C ARG A 167 1.74 10.34 -7.62
N PHE A 168 1.37 9.12 -8.04
CA PHE A 168 1.69 7.94 -7.24
C PHE A 168 3.21 7.69 -7.20
N LYS A 169 3.79 7.76 -5.99
CA LYS A 169 5.24 7.74 -5.77
C LYS A 169 5.61 6.64 -4.78
N ILE A 170 6.67 5.89 -5.12
CA ILE A 170 7.35 5.01 -4.17
C ILE A 170 8.57 5.74 -3.63
N VAL A 171 8.79 5.60 -2.32
CA VAL A 171 10.04 5.92 -1.64
C VAL A 171 10.58 4.62 -1.06
N SER A 172 11.85 4.29 -1.32
CA SER A 172 12.41 3.01 -0.91
C SER A 172 13.86 3.12 -0.48
N GLN A 173 14.32 2.17 0.32
CA GLN A 173 15.73 2.05 0.69
C GLN A 173 16.11 0.60 0.95
N VAL A 174 17.34 0.25 0.57
CA VAL A 174 17.94 -1.05 0.91
C VAL A 174 18.67 -0.91 2.24
N VAL A 175 18.01 -1.34 3.31
CA VAL A 175 18.53 -1.31 4.68
C VAL A 175 19.72 -2.27 4.81
N LYS A 176 19.52 -3.53 4.41
CA LYS A 176 20.52 -4.58 4.42
C LYS A 176 20.56 -5.25 3.05
N GLY A 177 21.75 -5.53 2.55
CA GLY A 177 21.91 -6.18 1.26
C GLY A 177 23.32 -6.02 0.70
N PRO A 178 23.68 -6.84 -0.29
CA PRO A 178 24.95 -6.70 -1.00
C PRO A 178 25.10 -5.32 -1.63
N TRP A 179 26.34 -4.83 -1.72
CA TRP A 179 26.64 -3.50 -2.24
C TRP A 179 26.10 -3.29 -3.66
N ILE A 180 26.14 -4.33 -4.50
CA ILE A 180 25.63 -4.29 -5.88
C ILE A 180 24.12 -4.02 -5.93
N VAL A 181 23.36 -4.59 -5.00
CA VAL A 181 21.91 -4.36 -4.89
C VAL A 181 21.63 -2.95 -4.39
N LYS A 182 22.39 -2.48 -3.38
CA LYS A 182 22.29 -1.10 -2.88
C LYS A 182 22.57 -0.07 -3.97
N ALA A 183 23.63 -0.28 -4.77
CA ALA A 183 23.97 0.59 -5.88
C ALA A 183 22.88 0.61 -6.95
N ALA A 184 22.38 -0.56 -7.36
CA ALA A 184 21.33 -0.66 -8.38
C ALA A 184 20.00 -0.03 -7.93
N ALA A 185 19.61 -0.24 -6.68
CA ALA A 185 18.38 0.29 -6.09
C ALA A 185 18.47 1.79 -5.76
N GLY A 186 19.67 2.36 -5.64
CA GLY A 186 19.85 3.77 -5.27
C GLY A 186 19.13 4.76 -6.19
N GLN A 187 19.10 4.49 -7.50
CA GLN A 187 18.35 5.32 -8.47
C GLN A 187 16.82 5.21 -8.31
N PHE A 188 16.33 4.23 -7.56
CA PHE A 188 14.93 3.96 -7.26
C PHE A 188 14.55 4.29 -5.81
N GLY A 189 15.40 5.05 -5.11
CA GLY A 189 15.12 5.48 -3.73
C GLY A 189 13.88 6.38 -3.62
N ALA A 190 13.51 7.10 -4.68
CA ALA A 190 12.23 7.77 -4.80
C ALA A 190 11.86 7.97 -6.28
N PHE A 191 10.70 7.50 -6.73
CA PHE A 191 10.28 7.66 -8.12
C PHE A 191 8.75 7.63 -8.28
N LEU A 192 8.26 8.36 -9.30
CA LEU A 192 6.85 8.33 -9.72
C LEU A 192 6.59 7.02 -10.46
N VAL A 193 5.89 6.10 -9.79
CA VAL A 193 5.75 4.71 -10.23
C VAL A 193 5.13 4.62 -11.61
N ALA A 194 4.01 5.32 -11.80
CA ALA A 194 3.21 5.29 -13.00
C ALA A 194 3.83 6.07 -14.18
N LYS A 195 4.90 6.83 -13.95
CA LYS A 195 5.77 7.36 -15.03
C LYS A 195 6.85 6.37 -15.46
N THR A 196 7.13 5.37 -14.64
CA THR A 196 8.20 4.39 -14.85
C THR A 196 7.64 3.06 -15.37
N VAL A 197 6.52 2.61 -14.84
CA VAL A 197 5.84 1.36 -15.21
C VAL A 197 4.35 1.54 -15.33
N ARG A 198 3.70 0.61 -16.05
CA ARG A 198 2.25 0.60 -16.21
C ARG A 198 1.59 0.32 -14.86
N CYS A 199 0.67 1.18 -14.46
CA CYS A 199 -0.14 1.00 -13.26
C CYS A 199 -1.60 0.87 -13.65
N THR A 200 -2.34 -0.05 -13.01
CA THR A 200 -3.79 -0.16 -13.15
C THR A 200 -4.42 0.12 -11.78
N TYR A 201 -5.55 0.83 -11.78
CA TYR A 201 -6.23 1.22 -10.54
C TYR A 201 -7.58 0.53 -10.47
N HIS A 202 -7.86 -0.08 -9.31
CA HIS A 202 -9.12 -0.76 -9.05
C HIS A 202 -9.79 -0.14 -7.83
N LYS A 203 -11.08 0.17 -7.96
CA LYS A 203 -11.90 0.73 -6.90
C LYS A 203 -13.08 -0.18 -6.65
N GLY A 204 -13.27 -0.56 -5.38
CA GLY A 204 -14.48 -1.21 -4.91
C GLY A 204 -15.16 -0.38 -3.82
N PRO A 205 -16.23 -0.91 -3.19
CA PRO A 205 -16.97 -0.20 -2.16
C PRO A 205 -16.11 0.20 -0.94
N ASN A 206 -15.27 -0.73 -0.48
CA ASN A 206 -14.46 -0.58 0.73
C ASN A 206 -12.96 -0.77 0.46
N TYR A 207 -12.52 -0.58 -0.79
CA TYR A 207 -11.12 -0.69 -1.11
C TYR A 207 -10.67 0.09 -2.34
N PHE A 208 -9.36 0.33 -2.40
CA PHE A 208 -8.63 0.80 -3.57
C PHE A 208 -7.36 -0.03 -3.75
N GLU A 209 -7.05 -0.45 -4.98
CA GLU A 209 -5.87 -1.26 -5.30
C GLU A 209 -5.10 -0.64 -6.46
N VAL A 210 -3.77 -0.61 -6.32
CA VAL A 210 -2.83 -0.22 -7.37
C VAL A 210 -2.04 -1.45 -7.82
N ASP A 211 -2.28 -1.90 -9.04
CA ASP A 211 -1.50 -2.93 -9.70
C ASP A 211 -0.30 -2.29 -10.40
N ILE A 212 0.92 -2.74 -10.09
CA ILE A 212 2.18 -2.24 -10.67
C ILE A 212 2.81 -3.33 -11.53
N ASP A 213 2.79 -3.17 -12.86
CA ASP A 213 3.42 -4.10 -13.80
C ASP A 213 4.94 -3.85 -13.87
N THR A 214 5.70 -4.51 -13.00
CA THR A 214 7.17 -4.35 -12.93
C THR A 214 7.89 -4.80 -14.21
N GLY A 215 7.23 -5.60 -15.05
CA GLY A 215 7.78 -6.06 -16.33
C GLY A 215 7.57 -5.10 -17.49
N SER A 216 6.75 -4.05 -17.32
CA SER A 216 6.48 -3.10 -18.40
C SER A 216 7.66 -2.18 -18.72
N TRP A 217 8.72 -2.20 -17.91
CA TRP A 217 9.96 -1.48 -18.18
C TRP A 217 11.18 -2.37 -17.90
N PRO A 218 12.10 -2.54 -18.87
CA PRO A 218 13.21 -3.48 -18.74
C PRO A 218 14.15 -3.22 -17.55
N ILE A 219 14.39 -1.95 -17.20
CA ILE A 219 15.36 -1.61 -16.14
C ILE A 219 14.79 -1.95 -14.76
N LEU A 220 13.51 -1.64 -14.47
CA LEU A 220 12.89 -2.05 -13.21
C LEU A 220 12.70 -3.57 -13.16
N SER A 221 12.35 -4.20 -14.29
CA SER A 221 12.28 -5.67 -14.38
C SER A 221 13.62 -6.31 -14.01
N ALA A 222 14.74 -5.79 -14.53
CA ALA A 222 16.08 -6.25 -14.18
C ALA A 222 16.43 -6.02 -12.70
N LEU A 223 16.08 -4.85 -12.16
CA LEU A 223 16.28 -4.55 -10.73
C LEU A 223 15.49 -5.52 -9.83
N VAL A 224 14.21 -5.74 -10.12
CA VAL A 224 13.36 -6.64 -9.34
C VAL A 224 13.91 -8.06 -9.37
N ARG A 225 14.37 -8.55 -10.53
CA ARG A 225 15.03 -9.85 -10.64
C ARG A 225 16.30 -9.94 -9.80
N LEU A 226 17.15 -8.90 -9.84
CA LEU A 226 18.33 -8.81 -8.99
C LEU A 226 17.96 -8.84 -7.50
N MET A 227 16.93 -8.09 -7.08
CA MET A 227 16.47 -8.11 -5.69
C MET A 227 15.94 -9.49 -5.28
N LEU A 228 15.22 -10.19 -6.16
CA LEU A 228 14.73 -11.55 -5.90
C LEU A 228 15.86 -12.57 -5.76
N GLU A 229 16.93 -12.45 -6.57
CA GLU A 229 18.13 -13.29 -6.46
C GLU A 229 18.80 -13.17 -5.09
N TYR A 230 18.83 -11.95 -4.53
CA TYR A 230 19.41 -11.66 -3.23
C TYR A 230 18.41 -11.61 -2.07
N SER A 231 17.15 -11.97 -2.31
CA SER A 231 16.02 -11.81 -1.39
C SER A 231 16.29 -12.30 0.03
N ARG A 232 16.91 -13.48 0.18
CA ARG A 232 17.31 -14.07 1.48
C ARG A 232 18.35 -13.29 2.26
N ASN A 233 19.02 -12.31 1.65
CA ASN A 233 20.04 -11.45 2.27
C ASN A 233 19.67 -9.97 2.19
N LEU A 234 18.42 -9.67 1.80
CA LEU A 234 17.94 -8.34 1.50
C LEU A 234 16.91 -7.91 2.55
N THR A 235 17.06 -6.67 3.02
CA THR A 235 16.03 -5.96 3.78
C THR A 235 15.75 -4.65 3.05
N VAL A 236 14.50 -4.45 2.64
CA VAL A 236 14.06 -3.25 1.89
C VAL A 236 12.89 -2.62 2.60
N ASP A 237 12.96 -1.30 2.78
CA ASP A 237 11.81 -0.49 3.17
C ASP A 237 11.17 0.10 1.92
N ILE A 238 9.84 0.03 1.84
CA ILE A 238 9.04 0.56 0.73
C ILE A 238 7.89 1.36 1.35
N GLY A 239 7.83 2.65 1.04
CA GLY A 239 6.77 3.57 1.43
C GLY A 239 6.07 4.15 0.20
N TYR A 240 4.80 4.53 0.39
CA TYR A 240 3.96 5.06 -0.66
C TYR A 240 3.51 6.47 -0.33
N VAL A 241 3.60 7.37 -1.31
CA VAL A 241 3.27 8.79 -1.16
C VAL A 241 2.48 9.23 -2.39
N ILE A 242 1.55 10.16 -2.22
CA ILE A 242 0.99 10.90 -3.34
C ILE A 242 1.79 12.20 -3.44
N GLU A 243 2.50 12.35 -4.55
CA GLU A 243 3.38 13.49 -4.78
C GLU A 243 2.55 14.79 -4.83
N ALA A 244 2.88 15.72 -3.92
CA ALA A 244 2.32 17.05 -3.90
C ALA A 244 2.74 17.83 -5.15
N ARG A 245 1.86 18.66 -5.68
CA ARG A 245 2.09 19.53 -6.84
C ARG A 245 1.85 21.00 -6.50
N GLU A 246 1.02 21.27 -5.50
CA GLU A 246 0.64 22.60 -5.03
C GLU A 246 0.94 22.75 -3.53
N GLU A 247 1.08 23.99 -3.04
CA GLU A 247 1.44 24.29 -1.65
C GLU A 247 0.45 23.73 -0.61
N ASP A 248 -0.85 23.75 -0.92
CA ASP A 248 -1.91 23.22 -0.03
C ASP A 248 -1.87 21.69 0.11
N GLU A 249 -1.06 21.01 -0.70
CA GLU A 249 -0.85 19.56 -0.65
C GLU A 249 0.37 19.17 0.20
N LEU A 250 1.11 20.16 0.75
CA LEU A 250 2.28 19.97 1.59
C LEU A 250 1.95 20.09 3.10
N PRO A 251 2.75 19.46 3.99
CA PRO A 251 3.80 18.50 3.68
C PRO A 251 3.23 17.19 3.11
N GLU A 252 4.03 16.50 2.31
CA GLU A 252 3.67 15.16 1.83
C GLU A 252 3.51 14.20 3.02
N ARG A 253 2.49 13.33 2.97
CA ARG A 253 2.29 12.27 3.98
C ARG A 253 2.37 10.88 3.35
N LEU A 254 2.94 9.94 4.09
CA LEU A 254 3.02 8.54 3.69
C LEU A 254 1.64 7.88 3.79
N ILE A 255 1.17 7.25 2.72
CA ILE A 255 -0.03 6.39 2.75
C ILE A 255 0.21 5.26 3.76
N GLY A 256 1.38 4.63 3.66
CA GLY A 256 1.84 3.54 4.49
C GLY A 256 3.22 3.07 4.04
N GLY A 257 3.83 2.19 4.83
CA GLY A 257 5.11 1.57 4.50
C GLY A 257 5.24 0.15 5.04
N VAL A 258 6.06 -0.64 4.35
CA VAL A 258 6.42 -2.00 4.75
C VAL A 258 7.92 -2.20 4.65
N ARG A 259 8.45 -3.07 5.51
CA ARG A 259 9.78 -3.63 5.42
C ARG A 259 9.65 -5.08 5.00
N LEU A 260 10.35 -5.47 3.94
CA LEU A 260 10.50 -6.88 3.55
C LEU A 260 11.84 -7.39 4.10
N CYS A 261 11.82 -8.49 4.82
CA CYS A 261 12.98 -9.05 5.52
C CYS A 261 13.32 -10.43 4.99
N HIS A 262 14.47 -10.58 4.33
CA HIS A 262 15.08 -11.88 4.04
C HIS A 262 14.12 -12.87 3.36
N MET A 263 13.30 -12.38 2.43
CA MET A 263 12.16 -13.13 1.86
C MET A 263 12.60 -14.42 1.17
N GLU A 264 11.94 -15.54 1.46
CA GLU A 264 12.08 -16.78 0.69
C GLU A 264 11.21 -16.74 -0.57
N VAL A 265 11.80 -16.55 -1.76
CA VAL A 265 11.02 -16.50 -3.02
C VAL A 265 10.17 -17.75 -3.24
N SER A 266 10.69 -18.93 -2.86
CA SER A 266 10.01 -20.20 -3.08
C SER A 266 8.79 -20.45 -2.17
N SER A 267 8.66 -19.68 -1.07
CA SER A 267 7.55 -19.80 -0.10
C SER A 267 6.23 -19.17 -0.59
N ALA A 268 6.24 -18.57 -1.80
CA ALA A 268 5.08 -17.95 -2.40
C ALA A 268 3.84 -18.87 -2.36
N PHE A 269 2.75 -18.33 -1.83
CA PHE A 269 1.49 -19.04 -1.75
C PHE A 269 0.87 -19.20 -3.15
N VAL A 270 0.51 -20.43 -3.51
CA VAL A 270 -0.07 -20.71 -4.82
C VAL A 270 -1.51 -20.26 -4.86
N VAL A 271 -1.82 -19.37 -5.81
CA VAL A 271 -3.17 -18.90 -6.06
C VAL A 271 -3.62 -19.40 -7.43
N ALA A 272 -4.77 -20.07 -7.47
CA ALA A 272 -5.35 -20.49 -8.73
C ALA A 272 -5.89 -19.27 -9.52
N PRO A 273 -5.72 -19.25 -10.86
CA PRO A 273 -6.42 -18.29 -11.71
C PRO A 273 -7.94 -18.42 -11.52
N GLN A 274 -8.65 -17.29 -11.52
CA GLN A 274 -10.11 -17.32 -11.55
C GLN A 274 -10.55 -17.86 -12.93
N PRO A 275 -11.47 -18.83 -13.00
CA PRO A 275 -12.05 -19.23 -14.28
C PRO A 275 -12.72 -18.02 -14.91
N MET A 276 -12.39 -17.71 -16.16
CA MET A 276 -13.08 -16.66 -16.90
C MET A 276 -14.57 -16.98 -16.91
N LYS A 277 -15.42 -16.10 -16.36
CA LYS A 277 -16.87 -16.24 -16.54
C LYS A 277 -17.15 -16.14 -18.04
N PRO A 278 -17.81 -17.13 -18.66
CA PRO A 278 -18.15 -17.03 -20.08
C PRO A 278 -19.01 -15.78 -20.29
N TYR A 279 -18.60 -14.94 -21.23
CA TYR A 279 -19.33 -13.75 -21.62
C TYR A 279 -20.70 -14.18 -22.14
N ARG A 280 -21.78 -13.90 -21.38
CA ARG A 280 -23.14 -14.06 -21.90
C ARG A 280 -23.35 -12.95 -22.93
N MET A 281 -23.16 -13.28 -24.21
CA MET A 281 -23.72 -12.50 -25.30
C MET A 281 -25.23 -12.41 -25.05
N MET A 282 -25.75 -11.22 -24.72
CA MET A 282 -27.18 -10.97 -24.85
C MET A 282 -27.49 -11.03 -26.34
N GLY A 283 -28.15 -12.12 -26.75
CA GLY A 283 -28.68 -12.24 -28.10
C GLY A 283 -29.63 -11.09 -28.38
N SER A 284 -29.35 -10.34 -29.44
CA SER A 284 -30.27 -9.40 -30.05
C SER A 284 -31.55 -10.14 -30.44
N ALA A 285 -32.68 -9.69 -29.90
CA ALA A 285 -33.99 -10.19 -30.29
C ALA A 285 -34.21 -9.91 -31.79
N GLU A 286 -34.46 -10.97 -32.56
CA GLU A 286 -34.93 -10.86 -33.93
C GLU A 286 -36.32 -10.24 -33.93
N ALA A 287 -36.45 -9.11 -34.64
CA ALA A 287 -37.74 -8.50 -34.94
C ALA A 287 -38.46 -9.39 -35.97
N SER A 288 -39.55 -10.02 -35.56
CA SER A 288 -40.49 -10.70 -36.44
C SER A 288 -41.12 -9.69 -37.41
N GLN A 289 -40.80 -9.79 -38.70
CA GLN A 289 -41.53 -9.14 -39.77
C GLN A 289 -42.95 -9.70 -39.83
N ALA A 290 -43.94 -8.81 -39.68
CA ALA A 290 -45.33 -9.09 -39.98
C ALA A 290 -45.51 -9.10 -41.50
N ASP A 291 -45.88 -10.26 -42.03
CA ASP A 291 -46.29 -10.46 -43.41
C ASP A 291 -47.75 -10.01 -43.56
N ASN A 292 -47.99 -9.01 -44.41
CA ASN A 292 -49.32 -8.50 -44.75
C ASN A 292 -49.54 -8.79 -46.23
N THR A 293 -50.24 -9.88 -46.55
CA THR A 293 -50.73 -10.17 -47.90
C THR A 293 -52.18 -9.71 -48.04
N HIS A 294 -52.42 -8.94 -49.10
CA HIS A 294 -53.73 -8.74 -49.71
C HIS A 294 -54.26 -10.01 -50.37
#